data_AF-A0A016STC3-F1
#
_entry.id   AF-A0A016STC3-F1
#
_cell.length_a   1.000
_cell.length_b   1.000
_cell.length_c   1.000
_cell.angle_alpha   90.00
_cell.angle_beta   90.00
_cell.angle_gamma   90.00
#
_symmetry.space_group_name_H-M   'P 1'
#
loop_
_entity.id
_entity.type
_entity.pdbx_description
1 polymer ?
#
loop_
_entity_poly.entity_id
_entity_poly.type
_entity_poly.pdbx_seq_one_letter_code
_entity_poly.pdbx_strand_id
1 'polypeptide(L)'
;MLKIGYVSQACGTRLQFDVFDSSGRIARVVGPKCCALGCCGCCFPTKVFTIFSNDGEQMGAITKKFSGFFKELFTNADVFHVEFPTDMTARGKALLLSTAFLIDYVAFEDVN
;
A
#
# COMPACT_ATOMS: atom_id res chain seq x y z
N MET A 1 4.35 -23.08 13.35
CA MET A 1 4.58 -22.17 12.20
C MET A 1 5.39 -20.99 12.67
N LEU A 2 6.36 -20.53 11.86
CA LEU A 2 7.13 -19.31 12.15
C LEU A 2 6.38 -18.11 11.55
N LYS A 3 6.08 -17.10 12.37
CA LYS A 3 5.44 -15.85 11.92
C LYS A 3 6.52 -14.84 11.51
N ILE A 4 6.48 -14.35 10.27
CA ILE A 4 7.39 -13.29 9.79
C ILE A 4 6.99 -11.93 10.39
N GLY A 5 5.70 -11.66 10.44
CA GLY A 5 5.12 -10.39 10.88
C GLY A 5 3.64 -10.33 10.56
N TYR A 6 3.05 -9.13 10.56
CA TYR A 6 1.69 -8.90 10.10
C TYR A 6 1.48 -7.45 9.67
N VAL A 7 0.42 -7.23 8.90
CA VAL A 7 -0.04 -5.90 8.48
C VAL A 7 -1.44 -5.71 9.02
N SER A 8 -1.73 -4.55 9.59
CA SER A 8 -3.08 -4.20 10.07
C SER A 8 -3.54 -2.88 9.49
N GLN A 9 -4.77 -2.83 8.99
CA GLN A 9 -5.39 -1.56 8.63
C GLN A 9 -5.70 -0.76 9.90
N ALA A 10 -5.30 0.51 9.92
CA ALA A 10 -5.66 1.45 10.97
C ALA A 10 -6.79 2.36 10.51
N CYS A 11 -7.75 2.65 11.38
CA CYS A 11 -8.83 3.57 11.10
C CYS A 11 -8.33 5.02 11.09
N GLY A 12 -8.78 5.85 10.15
CA GLY A 12 -8.37 7.24 10.03
C GLY A 12 -9.07 7.97 8.89
N THR A 13 -8.66 9.22 8.64
CA THR A 13 -9.19 10.06 7.53
C THR A 13 -8.66 9.65 6.16
N ARG A 14 -7.73 8.68 6.12
CA ARG A 14 -7.15 8.06 4.93
C ARG A 14 -6.96 6.58 5.18
N LEU A 15 -6.85 5.80 4.11
CA LEU A 15 -6.36 4.42 4.21
C LEU A 15 -4.95 4.44 4.77
N GLN A 16 -4.74 3.66 5.83
CA GLN A 16 -3.46 3.57 6.50
C GLN A 16 -3.25 2.17 7.04
N PHE A 17 -2.02 1.69 6.97
CA PHE A 17 -1.63 0.33 7.33
C PHE A 17 -0.39 0.38 8.20
N ASP A 18 -0.44 -0.28 9.35
CA ASP A 18 0.70 -0.47 10.23
C ASP A 18 1.33 -1.83 9.95
N VAL A 19 2.65 -1.84 9.76
CA VAL A 19 3.43 -3.02 9.38
C VAL A 19 4.31 -3.43 10.57
N PHE A 20 4.18 -4.68 11.00
CA PHE A 20 4.84 -5.20 12.18
C PHE A 20 5.68 -6.43 11.87
N ASP A 21 6.86 -6.50 12.46
CA ASP A 21 7.68 -7.71 12.55
C ASP A 21 7.80 -8.19 14.01
N SER A 22 8.78 -9.04 14.32
CA SER A 22 9.04 -9.53 15.68
C SER A 22 9.54 -8.45 16.66
N SER A 23 10.08 -7.34 16.17
CA SER A 23 10.62 -6.23 16.96
C SER A 23 9.59 -5.14 17.28
N GLY A 24 8.49 -5.08 16.52
CA GLY A 24 7.44 -4.10 16.68
C GLY A 24 6.98 -3.53 15.35
N ARG A 25 6.41 -2.32 15.36
CA ARG A 25 6.05 -1.62 14.13
C ARG A 25 7.31 -1.18 13.42
N ILE A 26 7.45 -1.53 12.14
CA ILE A 26 8.62 -1.16 11.32
C ILE A 26 8.30 -0.09 10.29
N ALA A 27 7.02 0.06 9.93
CA ALA A 27 6.59 1.07 8.98
C ALA A 27 5.10 1.39 9.16
N ARG A 28 4.73 2.59 8.72
CA ARG A 28 3.34 3.00 8.50
C ARG A 28 3.16 3.39 7.04
N VAL A 29 2.22 2.74 6.35
CA VAL A 29 1.89 3.04 4.96
C VAL A 29 0.63 3.88 4.92
N VAL A 30 0.67 5.05 4.29
CA VAL A 30 -0.44 6.01 4.25
C VAL A 30 -0.85 6.26 2.81
N GLY A 31 -2.12 6.03 2.52
CA GLY A 31 -2.71 6.26 1.20
C GLY A 31 -2.89 7.75 0.86
N PRO A 32 -3.24 8.03 -0.40
CA PRO A 32 -3.47 9.40 -0.87
C PRO A 32 -4.62 10.05 -0.09
N LYS A 33 -4.67 11.39 -0.09
CA LYS A 33 -5.84 12.09 0.46
C LYS A 33 -7.09 11.61 -0.29
N CYS A 34 -8.10 11.16 0.46
CA CYS A 34 -9.43 10.98 -0.11
C CYS A 34 -9.89 12.36 -0.60
N CYS A 35 -10.29 12.47 -1.88
CA CYS A 35 -10.92 13.69 -2.35
C CYS A 35 -12.17 13.92 -1.49
N ALA A 36 -12.31 15.10 -0.88
CA ALA A 36 -13.37 15.45 0.06
C ALA A 36 -14.82 15.33 -0.49
N LEU A 37 -14.97 14.90 -1.74
CA LEU A 37 -16.24 14.67 -2.44
C LEU A 37 -16.62 13.18 -2.62
N GLY A 38 -15.92 12.23 -1.98
CA GLY A 38 -16.33 10.82 -2.00
C GLY A 38 -16.07 10.05 -3.31
N CYS A 39 -15.32 10.61 -4.27
CA CYS A 39 -14.92 9.92 -5.50
C CYS A 39 -13.71 9.00 -5.23
N CYS A 40 -13.94 7.86 -4.58
CA CYS A 40 -12.93 6.80 -4.42
C CYS A 40 -12.75 6.05 -5.75
N GLY A 41 -11.88 6.57 -6.62
CA GLY A 41 -11.44 5.87 -7.83
C GLY A 41 -10.99 6.82 -8.95
N CYS A 42 -11.74 7.90 -9.12
CA CYS A 42 -11.87 8.66 -10.37
C CYS A 42 -10.73 9.67 -10.64
N CYS A 43 -10.11 10.24 -9.60
CA CYS A 43 -9.41 11.52 -9.78
C CYS A 43 -7.92 11.41 -10.15
N PHE A 44 -7.29 10.23 -10.07
CA PHE A 44 -5.87 10.07 -10.38
C PHE A 44 -5.56 8.70 -10.98
N PRO A 45 -4.87 8.65 -12.15
CA PRO A 45 -4.42 7.40 -12.77
C PRO A 45 -3.20 6.79 -12.06
N THR A 46 -2.73 7.35 -10.96
CA THR A 46 -1.68 6.71 -10.16
C THR A 46 -2.05 6.88 -8.71
N LYS A 47 -2.06 5.79 -7.94
CA LYS A 47 -2.33 5.82 -6.51
C LYS A 47 -1.02 5.56 -5.78
N VAL A 48 -0.58 6.54 -5.00
CA VAL A 48 0.67 6.50 -4.25
C VAL A 48 0.36 6.34 -2.77
N PHE A 49 0.90 5.29 -2.16
CA PHE A 49 0.84 5.00 -0.74
C PHE A 49 2.24 5.21 -0.17
N THR A 50 2.42 6.28 0.62
CA THR A 50 3.73 6.65 1.16
C THR A 50 4.07 5.79 2.36
N ILE A 51 5.31 5.30 2.42
CA ILE A 51 5.84 4.49 3.52
C ILE A 51 6.62 5.42 4.46
N PHE A 52 6.24 5.41 5.74
CA PHE A 52 6.87 6.19 6.79
C PHE A 52 7.53 5.29 7.84
N SER A 53 8.67 5.74 8.36
CA SER A 53 9.29 5.19 9.56
C SER A 53 8.44 5.53 10.80
N ASN A 54 8.81 4.96 11.95
CA ASN A 54 8.16 5.31 13.22
C ASN A 54 8.37 6.77 13.63
N ASP A 55 9.45 7.38 13.18
CA ASP A 55 9.84 8.76 13.46
C ASP A 55 9.20 9.76 12.46
N GLY A 56 8.43 9.25 11.49
CA GLY A 56 7.73 10.05 10.50
C GLY A 56 8.56 10.40 9.26
N GLU A 57 9.75 9.80 9.10
CA GLU A 57 10.57 9.96 7.90
C GLU A 57 9.98 9.14 6.73
N GLN A 58 9.94 9.73 5.54
CA GLN A 58 9.51 9.01 4.34
C GLN A 58 10.60 8.06 3.85
N MET A 59 10.29 6.76 3.80
CA MET A 59 11.23 5.70 3.42
C MET A 59 11.05 5.18 2.00
N GLY A 60 9.93 5.51 1.35
CA GLY A 60 9.59 5.05 0.00
C GLY A 60 8.08 5.13 -0.26
N ALA A 61 7.62 4.45 -1.31
CA ALA A 61 6.22 4.34 -1.65
C ALA A 61 5.82 2.97 -2.24
N ILE A 62 4.55 2.62 -2.07
CA ILE A 62 3.84 1.61 -2.87
C ILE A 62 2.97 2.36 -3.88
N THR A 63 3.15 2.09 -5.16
CA THR A 63 2.48 2.80 -6.24
C THR A 63 1.69 1.85 -7.13
N LYS A 64 0.36 2.01 -7.19
CA LYS A 64 -0.50 1.36 -8.20
C LYS A 64 -0.53 2.24 -9.44
N LYS A 65 0.03 1.76 -10.55
CA LYS A 65 -0.05 2.44 -11.86
C LYS A 65 -1.37 2.08 -12.53
N PHE A 66 -2.25 3.05 -12.76
CA PHE A 66 -3.43 2.87 -13.61
C PHE A 66 -2.97 3.03 -15.06
N SER A 67 -3.18 2.01 -15.90
CA SER A 67 -2.82 2.08 -17.33
C SER A 67 -3.86 2.77 -18.21
N GLY A 68 -4.85 3.45 -17.61
CA GLY A 68 -5.87 4.21 -18.34
C GLY A 68 -6.97 3.35 -18.99
N PHE A 69 -7.93 4.03 -19.61
CA PHE A 69 -9.16 3.51 -20.26
C PHE A 69 -8.90 2.58 -21.47
N PHE A 70 -7.64 2.38 -21.88
CA PHE A 70 -7.27 1.59 -23.07
C PHE A 70 -6.64 0.23 -22.74
N LYS A 71 -6.82 -0.29 -21.52
CA LYS A 71 -6.31 -1.61 -21.14
C LYS A 71 -7.30 -2.54 -20.45
N GLU A 72 -8.59 -2.21 -20.46
CA GLU A 72 -9.64 -3.14 -20.03
C GLU A 72 -9.81 -4.35 -20.97
N LEU A 73 -9.21 -4.32 -22.18
CA LEU A 73 -9.37 -5.41 -23.16
C LEU A 73 -8.28 -6.49 -23.17
N PHE A 74 -7.12 -6.32 -22.52
CA PHE A 74 -6.01 -7.25 -22.74
C PHE A 74 -5.37 -7.92 -21.52
N THR A 75 -5.53 -7.42 -20.29
CA THR A 75 -5.19 -8.20 -19.07
C THR A 75 -5.65 -7.46 -17.82
N ASN A 76 -6.47 -8.09 -16.99
CA ASN A 76 -7.00 -7.60 -15.70
C ASN A 76 -5.93 -7.51 -14.59
N ALA A 77 -4.67 -7.17 -14.94
CA ALA A 77 -3.54 -7.23 -14.03
C ALA A 77 -3.13 -5.82 -13.59
N ASP A 78 -3.24 -5.55 -12.29
CA ASP A 78 -2.76 -4.32 -11.67
C ASP A 78 -1.24 -4.35 -11.47
N VAL A 79 -0.56 -3.25 -11.84
CA VAL A 79 0.89 -3.11 -11.68
C VAL A 79 1.19 -2.28 -10.45
N PHE A 80 1.72 -2.96 -9.43
CA PHE A 80 2.28 -2.33 -8.23
C PHE A 80 3.79 -2.18 -8.34
N HIS A 81 4.28 -0.99 -8.02
CA HIS A 81 5.70 -0.71 -7.79
C HIS A 81 5.93 -0.50 -6.30
N VAL A 82 6.84 -1.26 -5.69
CA VAL A 82 7.17 -1.16 -4.27
C VAL A 82 8.62 -0.71 -4.14
N GLU A 83 8.82 0.45 -3.52
CA GLU A 83 10.14 0.97 -3.19
C GLU A 83 10.54 0.51 -1.78
N PHE A 84 11.79 0.10 -1.64
CA PHE A 84 12.36 -0.30 -0.36
C PHE A 84 13.55 0.60 -0.02
N PRO A 85 13.71 1.01 1.25
CA PRO A 85 14.96 1.62 1.67
C PRO A 85 16.10 0.60 1.59
N THR A 86 17.30 1.08 1.29
CA THR A 86 18.47 0.26 0.93
C THR A 86 18.85 -0.75 2.02
N ASP A 87 18.71 -0.36 3.27
CA ASP A 87 19.07 -1.09 4.49
C ASP A 87 17.95 -1.98 5.04
N MET A 88 16.78 -2.03 4.39
CA MET A 88 15.66 -2.85 4.86
C MET A 88 15.96 -4.35 4.77
N THR A 89 15.63 -5.07 5.84
CA THR A 89 15.76 -6.53 5.89
C THR A 89 14.85 -7.23 4.86
N ALA A 90 15.23 -8.43 4.42
CA ALA A 90 14.39 -9.24 3.52
C ALA A 90 12.99 -9.50 4.10
N ARG A 91 12.86 -9.61 5.43
CA ARG A 91 11.57 -9.75 6.13
C ARG A 91 10.72 -8.49 6.02
N GLY A 92 11.32 -7.31 6.23
CA GLY A 92 10.63 -6.03 6.04
C GLY A 92 10.15 -5.84 4.61
N LYS A 93 10.97 -6.21 3.61
CA LYS A 93 10.58 -6.19 2.20
C LYS A 93 9.39 -7.12 1.91
N ALA A 94 9.42 -8.35 2.45
CA ALA A 94 8.30 -9.29 2.32
C ALA A 94 7.00 -8.77 2.95
N LEU A 95 7.11 -8.08 4.09
CA LEU A 95 5.95 -7.46 4.75
C LEU A 95 5.38 -6.29 3.93
N LEU A 96 6.23 -5.44 3.34
CA LEU A 96 5.78 -4.36 2.45
C LEU A 96 5.15 -4.89 1.15
N LEU A 97 5.67 -5.98 0.59
CA LEU A 97 5.00 -6.70 -0.52
C LEU A 97 3.63 -7.23 -0.09
N SER A 98 3.53 -7.79 1.13
CA SER A 98 2.25 -8.24 1.69
C SER A 98 1.27 -7.07 1.87
N THR A 99 1.78 -5.88 2.25
CA THR A 99 0.98 -4.65 2.33
C THR A 99 0.41 -4.24 0.98
N ALA A 100 1.15 -4.43 -0.13
CA ALA A 100 0.64 -4.13 -1.47
C ALA A 100 -0.56 -5.00 -1.84
N PHE A 101 -0.53 -6.30 -1.52
CA PHE A 101 -1.68 -7.19 -1.71
C PHE A 101 -2.88 -6.79 -0.84
N LEU A 102 -2.64 -6.43 0.44
CA LEU A 102 -3.72 -5.99 1.32
C LEU A 102 -4.32 -4.65 0.85
N ILE A 103 -3.51 -3.74 0.32
CA ILE A 103 -3.99 -2.50 -0.31
C ILE A 103 -4.93 -2.83 -1.47
N ASP A 104 -4.55 -3.78 -2.33
CA ASP A 104 -5.37 -4.20 -3.47
C ASP A 104 -6.74 -4.71 -3.01
N TYR A 105 -6.73 -5.65 -2.07
CA TYR A 105 -7.92 -6.22 -1.44
C TYR A 105 -8.83 -5.16 -0.78
N VAL A 106 -8.27 -4.25 0.02
CA VAL A 106 -9.07 -3.28 0.80
C VAL A 106 -9.55 -2.10 -0.04
N ALA A 107 -8.77 -1.68 -1.04
CA ALA A 107 -9.00 -0.42 -1.73
C ALA A 107 -9.57 -0.57 -3.14
N PHE A 108 -9.44 -1.73 -3.78
CA PHE A 108 -9.76 -1.91 -5.20
C PHE A 108 -10.51 -3.20 -5.55
N GLU A 109 -10.61 -4.17 -4.65
CA GLU A 109 -11.50 -5.32 -4.86
C GLU A 109 -12.95 -4.94 -4.51
N ASP A 110 -13.87 -5.15 -5.45
CA ASP A 110 -15.30 -4.93 -5.24
C ASP A 110 -15.86 -5.95 -4.25
N VAL A 111 -16.44 -5.45 -3.16
CA VAL A 111 -17.33 -6.26 -2.31
C VAL A 111 -18.67 -6.32 -3.03
N ASN A 112 -18.92 -7.44 -3.69
CA ASN A 112 -20.19 -7.76 -4.36
C ASN A 112 -21.38 -7.74 -3.40
#